data_AF-A0A7S0SK70-F1
#
_entry.id   AF-A0A7S0SK70-F1
#
_cell.length_a   1.000
_cell.length_b   1.000
_cell.length_c   1.000
_cell.angle_alpha   90.00
_cell.angle_beta   90.00
_cell.angle_gamma   90.00
#
_symmetry.space_group_name_H-M   'P 1'
#
loop_
_entity.id
_entity.type
_entity.pdbx_description
1 polymer ?
#
loop_
_entity_poly.entity_id
_entity_poly.type
_entity_poly.pdbx_seq_one_letter_code
_entity_poly.pdbx_strand_id
1 'polypeptide(L)'
;MHQSSAFAAAEDVAASGGCAMTTLYTYRSVARAFPPAPQASAPTPSFQEEYYKAQLAALGPEMRRVREAQQYQLAACDAIVSVVTALTSGGGAGGGVGGVDRGHASSTPTSITCSTLLRLMDGVYCLDVLRQAKVSATNDFVAYRRALRGAGVEPTEEVEDIVSGLQEFLVSG
;
A
#
# COMPACT_ATOMS: atom_id res chain seq x y z
N MET A 1 29.44 -4.34 1.25
CA MET A 1 28.72 -3.22 1.89
C MET A 1 27.22 -3.16 1.57
N HIS A 2 26.72 -3.78 0.49
CA HIS A 2 25.29 -3.70 0.10
C HIS A 2 24.28 -4.49 0.97
N GLN A 3 24.69 -5.53 1.68
CA GLN A 3 23.74 -6.31 2.52
C GLN A 3 23.28 -5.53 3.76
N SER A 4 24.16 -4.76 4.40
CA SER A 4 23.81 -3.98 5.60
C SER A 4 22.77 -2.89 5.33
N SER A 5 22.71 -2.35 4.10
CA SER A 5 21.73 -1.32 3.74
C SER A 5 20.36 -1.91 3.40
N ALA A 6 20.31 -3.12 2.82
CA ALA A 6 19.05 -3.79 2.48
C ALA A 6 18.26 -4.18 3.73
N PHE A 7 18.92 -4.67 4.79
CA PHE A 7 18.26 -5.02 6.04
C PHE A 7 17.79 -3.79 6.83
N ALA A 8 18.56 -2.70 6.82
CA ALA A 8 18.14 -1.45 7.45
C ALA A 8 16.87 -0.88 6.79
N ALA A 9 16.84 -0.85 5.45
CA ALA A 9 15.64 -0.44 4.72
C ALA A 9 14.44 -1.36 4.99
N ALA A 10 14.68 -2.68 5.09
CA ALA A 10 13.63 -3.66 5.41
C ALA A 10 13.05 -3.47 6.83
N GLU A 11 13.88 -3.10 7.81
CA GLU A 11 13.44 -2.75 9.17
C GLU A 11 12.52 -1.52 9.17
N ASP A 12 12.91 -0.47 8.44
CA ASP A 12 12.11 0.76 8.36
C ASP A 12 10.74 0.48 7.73
N VAL A 13 10.71 -0.31 6.66
CA VAL A 13 9.45 -0.75 6.05
C VAL A 13 8.64 -1.58 7.04
N ALA A 14 9.24 -2.57 7.71
CA ALA A 14 8.56 -3.40 8.70
C ALA A 14 7.94 -2.56 9.84
N ALA A 15 8.62 -1.51 10.29
CA ALA A 15 8.14 -0.61 11.34
C ALA A 15 6.90 0.20 10.90
N SER A 16 6.76 0.51 9.61
CA SER A 16 5.63 1.29 9.08
C SER A 16 4.34 0.48 8.91
N GLY A 17 4.39 -0.85 8.98
CA GLY A 17 3.23 -1.71 8.72
C GLY A 17 2.05 -1.47 9.66
N GLY A 18 2.32 -1.13 10.92
CA GLY A 18 1.29 -0.78 11.91
C GLY A 18 0.39 0.36 11.45
N CYS A 19 0.96 1.39 10.81
CA CYS A 19 0.21 2.52 10.28
C CYS A 19 -0.69 2.11 9.10
N ALA A 20 -0.15 1.32 8.17
CA ALA A 20 -0.91 0.84 7.00
C ALA A 20 -2.10 -0.03 7.42
N MET A 21 -1.87 -0.99 8.33
CA MET A 21 -2.92 -1.84 8.88
C MET A 21 -3.96 -1.01 9.65
N THR A 22 -3.52 -0.06 10.48
CA THR A 22 -4.42 0.82 11.23
C THR A 22 -5.32 1.64 10.30
N THR A 23 -4.79 2.14 9.19
CA THR A 23 -5.57 2.88 8.19
C THR A 23 -6.75 2.06 7.68
N LEU A 24 -6.55 0.80 7.27
CA LEU A 24 -7.65 -0.04 6.81
C LEU A 24 -8.54 -0.52 7.95
N TYR A 25 -7.97 -0.94 9.08
CA TYR A 25 -8.73 -1.44 10.22
C TYR A 25 -9.69 -0.39 10.78
N THR A 26 -9.26 0.87 10.85
CA THR A 26 -10.07 1.98 11.35
C THR A 26 -10.91 2.66 10.26
N TYR A 27 -10.75 2.27 8.99
CA TYR A 27 -11.48 2.86 7.88
C TYR A 27 -12.99 2.72 8.09
N ARG A 28 -13.68 3.85 7.98
CA ARG A 28 -15.14 3.99 7.99
C ARG A 28 -15.55 4.74 6.74
N SER A 29 -16.63 4.28 6.11
CA SER A 29 -17.11 4.90 4.87
C SER A 29 -17.51 6.36 5.10
N VAL A 30 -16.81 7.25 4.41
CA VAL A 30 -17.11 8.67 4.25
C VAL A 30 -18.23 8.86 3.22
N ALA A 31 -18.28 8.04 2.17
CA ALA A 31 -19.33 8.14 1.16
C ALA A 31 -20.74 7.93 1.74
N ARG A 32 -20.87 7.11 2.80
CA ARG A 32 -22.14 6.90 3.52
C ARG A 32 -22.67 8.14 4.25
N ALA A 33 -21.82 9.13 4.51
CA ALA A 33 -22.25 10.38 5.14
C ALA A 33 -22.89 11.36 4.14
N PHE A 34 -22.73 11.12 2.83
CA PHE A 34 -23.33 11.95 1.81
C PHE A 34 -24.79 11.56 1.56
N PRO A 35 -25.67 12.54 1.27
CA PRO A 35 -27.02 12.23 0.81
C PRO A 35 -26.97 11.45 -0.51
N PRO A 36 -28.04 10.71 -0.86
CA PRO A 36 -28.13 10.06 -2.17
C PRO A 36 -27.82 11.03 -3.30
N ALA A 37 -27.05 10.57 -4.29
CA ALA A 37 -26.65 11.42 -5.39
C ALA A 37 -27.90 12.03 -6.07
N PRO A 38 -27.87 13.34 -6.41
CA PRO A 38 -28.99 13.97 -7.08
C PRO A 38 -29.28 13.23 -8.39
N GLN A 39 -30.56 12.97 -8.66
CA GLN A 39 -30.97 12.38 -9.93
C GLN A 39 -30.62 13.33 -11.08
N ALA A 40 -30.34 12.79 -12.26
CA ALA A 40 -30.01 13.60 -13.45
C ALA A 40 -31.15 14.57 -13.86
N SER A 41 -32.35 14.38 -13.34
CA SER A 41 -33.52 15.27 -13.47
C SER A 41 -33.55 16.40 -12.43
N ALA A 42 -32.53 16.53 -11.57
CA ALA A 42 -32.44 17.59 -10.58
C ALA A 42 -32.43 18.97 -11.29
N PRO A 43 -33.16 19.96 -10.75
CA PRO A 43 -33.52 21.19 -11.47
C PRO A 43 -32.34 22.13 -11.78
N THR A 44 -31.14 21.88 -11.26
CA THR A 44 -29.95 22.71 -11.51
C THR A 44 -28.68 21.86 -11.69
N PRO A 45 -28.07 21.86 -12.89
CA PRO A 45 -26.80 21.19 -13.16
C PRO A 45 -25.66 21.63 -12.22
N SER A 46 -25.70 22.89 -11.74
CA SER A 46 -24.74 23.44 -10.79
C SER A 46 -24.77 22.72 -9.43
N PHE A 47 -25.94 22.31 -8.95
CA PHE A 47 -26.07 21.60 -7.68
C PHE A 47 -25.42 20.20 -7.74
N GLN A 48 -25.55 19.53 -8.89
CA GLN A 48 -24.94 18.21 -9.10
C GLN A 48 -23.40 18.30 -9.13
N GLU A 49 -22.86 19.31 -9.80
CA GLU A 49 -21.42 19.55 -9.85
C GLU A 49 -20.86 19.90 -8.46
N GLU A 50 -21.53 20.79 -7.71
CA GLU A 50 -21.16 21.15 -6.34
C GLU A 50 -21.19 19.94 -5.39
N TYR A 51 -22.21 19.07 -5.52
CA TYR A 51 -22.30 17.83 -4.77
C TYR A 51 -21.08 16.93 -5.02
N TYR A 52 -20.68 16.75 -6.28
CA TYR A 52 -19.51 15.93 -6.61
C TYR A 52 -18.19 16.58 -6.18
N LYS A 53 -18.06 17.91 -6.24
CA LYS A 53 -16.91 18.63 -5.69
C LYS A 53 -16.80 18.44 -4.18
N ALA A 54 -17.91 18.52 -3.44
CA ALA A 54 -17.92 18.25 -2.01
C ALA A 54 -17.55 16.79 -1.69
N GLN A 55 -18.05 15.84 -2.49
CA GLN A 55 -17.71 14.43 -2.37
C GLN A 55 -16.21 14.17 -2.63
N LEU A 56 -15.61 14.84 -3.63
CA LEU A 56 -14.16 14.78 -3.88
C LEU A 56 -13.34 15.35 -2.72
N ALA A 57 -13.74 16.51 -2.20
CA ALA A 57 -13.02 17.17 -1.10
C ALA A 57 -12.97 16.28 0.15
N ALA A 58 -14.03 15.52 0.44
CA ALA A 58 -14.08 14.61 1.57
C ALA A 58 -13.35 13.28 1.31
N LEU A 59 -13.49 12.71 0.11
CA LEU A 59 -12.92 11.39 -0.21
C LEU A 59 -11.44 11.45 -0.58
N GLY A 60 -10.95 12.55 -1.17
CA GLY A 60 -9.57 12.70 -1.63
C GLY A 60 -8.52 12.40 -0.55
N PRO A 61 -8.59 13.01 0.65
CA PRO A 61 -7.67 12.70 1.74
C PRO A 61 -7.70 11.23 2.17
N GLU A 62 -8.88 10.61 2.19
CA GLU A 62 -9.00 9.19 2.54
C GLU A 62 -8.41 8.28 1.45
N MET A 63 -8.59 8.61 0.17
CA MET A 63 -7.96 7.84 -0.93
C MET A 63 -6.44 7.94 -0.87
N ARG A 64 -5.89 9.10 -0.51
CA ARG A 64 -4.45 9.26 -0.28
C ARG A 64 -3.94 8.37 0.85
N ARG A 65 -4.66 8.31 1.98
CA ARG A 65 -4.30 7.40 3.09
C ARG A 65 -4.34 5.93 2.70
N VAL A 66 -5.36 5.51 1.93
CA VAL A 66 -5.44 4.12 1.44
C VAL A 66 -4.32 3.86 0.41
N ARG A 67 -3.96 4.87 -0.39
CA ARG A 67 -2.85 4.80 -1.35
C ARG A 67 -1.49 4.63 -0.65
N GLU A 68 -1.28 5.28 0.50
CA GLU A 68 -0.11 5.09 1.36
C GLU A 68 -0.04 3.66 1.91
N ALA A 69 -1.19 3.08 2.31
CA ALA A 69 -1.23 1.68 2.75
C ALA A 69 -0.88 0.70 1.61
N GLN A 70 -1.33 0.99 0.38
CA GLN A 70 -0.95 0.24 -0.83
C GLN A 70 0.56 0.36 -1.12
N GLN A 71 1.11 1.57 -0.96
CA GLN A 71 2.54 1.84 -1.10
C GLN A 71 3.37 1.02 -0.10
N TYR A 72 2.91 0.92 1.14
CA TYR A 72 3.52 0.04 2.14
C TYR A 72 3.55 -1.42 1.66
N GLN A 73 2.45 -1.95 1.10
CA GLN A 73 2.43 -3.32 0.59
C GLN A 73 3.47 -3.54 -0.51
N LEU A 74 3.56 -2.63 -1.49
CA LEU A 74 4.56 -2.71 -2.55
C LEU A 74 5.99 -2.69 -1.97
N ALA A 75 6.27 -1.72 -1.10
CA ALA A 75 7.57 -1.60 -0.44
C ALA A 75 7.92 -2.84 0.40
N ALA A 76 6.93 -3.43 1.08
CA ALA A 76 7.12 -4.64 1.88
C ALA A 76 7.42 -5.86 0.99
N CYS A 77 6.71 -6.01 -0.14
CA CYS A 77 7.02 -7.05 -1.12
C CYS A 77 8.44 -6.91 -1.69
N ASP A 78 8.85 -5.70 -2.07
CA ASP A 78 10.19 -5.44 -2.58
C ASP A 78 11.28 -5.69 -1.52
N ALA A 79 11.01 -5.32 -0.26
CA ALA A 79 11.90 -5.58 0.86
C ALA A 79 12.03 -7.09 1.14
N ILE A 80 10.93 -7.85 1.07
CA ILE A 80 10.94 -9.31 1.19
C ILE A 80 11.83 -9.92 0.10
N VAL A 81 11.63 -9.55 -1.17
CA VAL A 81 12.44 -10.07 -2.30
C VAL A 81 13.91 -9.72 -2.10
N SER A 82 14.21 -8.51 -1.68
CA SER A 82 15.58 -8.05 -1.42
C SER A 82 16.26 -8.84 -0.31
N VAL A 83 15.56 -9.05 0.82
CA VAL A 83 16.04 -9.85 1.95
C VAL A 83 16.27 -11.30 1.54
N VAL A 84 15.30 -11.93 0.86
CA VAL A 84 15.42 -13.32 0.40
C VAL A 84 16.57 -13.48 -0.60
N THR A 85 16.74 -12.55 -1.53
CA THR A 85 17.84 -12.56 -2.50
C THR A 85 19.19 -12.44 -1.80
N ALA A 86 19.30 -11.55 -0.81
CA ALA A 86 20.53 -11.36 -0.03
C ALA A 86 20.92 -12.63 0.75
N LEU A 87 19.94 -13.31 1.35
CA LEU A 87 20.15 -14.56 2.10
C LEU A 87 20.53 -15.74 1.19
N THR A 88 19.94 -15.83 -0.01
CA THR A 88 20.17 -16.95 -0.94
C THR A 88 21.45 -16.78 -1.78
N SER A 89 21.85 -15.55 -2.10
CA SER A 89 23.07 -15.26 -2.86
C SER A 89 24.37 -15.51 -2.07
N GLY A 90 24.30 -15.57 -0.73
CA GLY A 90 25.43 -15.82 0.16
C GLY A 90 25.86 -17.30 0.30
N GLY A 91 25.21 -18.23 -0.42
CA GLY A 91 25.48 -19.68 -0.37
C GLY A 91 26.24 -20.25 -1.58
N GLY A 92 26.60 -19.42 -2.57
CA GLY A 92 27.13 -19.84 -3.86
C GLY A 92 28.65 -19.76 -4.02
N ALA A 93 29.46 -20.13 -3.03
CA ALA A 93 30.90 -20.38 -3.22
C ALA A 93 31.46 -21.20 -2.05
N GLY A 94 31.53 -22.53 -2.18
CA GLY A 94 32.10 -23.38 -1.13
C GLY A 94 32.38 -24.83 -1.51
N GLY A 95 32.20 -25.23 -2.78
CA GLY A 95 32.70 -26.50 -3.32
C GLY A 95 34.09 -26.30 -3.91
N GLY A 96 35.10 -26.11 -3.07
CA GLY A 96 36.48 -25.89 -3.53
C GLY A 96 37.47 -26.06 -2.38
N VAL A 97 38.16 -27.19 -2.40
CA VAL A 97 39.26 -27.55 -1.51
C VAL A 97 40.36 -26.49 -1.58
N GLY A 98 40.69 -25.86 -0.45
CA GLY A 98 41.99 -25.22 -0.23
C GLY A 98 41.95 -23.75 0.18
N GLY A 99 42.57 -23.44 1.32
CA GLY A 99 43.08 -22.11 1.62
C GLY A 99 42.41 -21.40 2.80
N VAL A 100 43.19 -21.18 3.84
CA VAL A 100 42.84 -20.64 5.15
C VAL A 100 42.76 -19.10 5.13
N ASP A 101 41.83 -18.56 5.93
CA ASP A 101 41.72 -17.20 6.50
C ASP A 101 41.55 -15.96 5.60
N ARG A 102 40.28 -15.63 5.32
CA ARG A 102 39.75 -14.26 5.43
C ARG A 102 38.34 -14.32 6.02
N GLY A 103 38.21 -13.89 7.28
CA GLY A 103 36.99 -13.51 7.99
C GLY A 103 35.70 -14.21 7.59
N HIS A 104 35.24 -15.16 8.42
CA HIS A 104 33.88 -15.70 8.38
C HIS A 104 32.84 -14.58 8.56
N ALA A 105 32.55 -13.81 7.51
CA ALA A 105 31.29 -13.10 7.39
C ALA A 105 30.23 -14.18 7.10
N SER A 106 29.82 -14.83 8.19
CA SER A 106 28.70 -15.75 8.22
C SER A 106 27.55 -15.16 7.41
N SER A 107 27.25 -15.79 6.27
CA SER A 107 26.03 -15.59 5.48
C SER A 107 24.81 -16.21 6.18
N THR A 108 24.91 -16.44 7.50
CA THR A 108 23.87 -17.06 8.30
C THR A 108 22.82 -16.01 8.65
N PRO A 109 21.54 -16.23 8.36
CA PRO A 109 20.48 -15.35 8.80
C PRO A 109 20.58 -15.11 10.31
N THR A 110 20.63 -13.84 10.73
CA THR A 110 20.55 -13.52 12.15
C THR A 110 19.11 -13.67 12.64
N SER A 111 18.90 -13.90 13.93
CA SER A 111 17.55 -13.90 14.52
C SER A 111 16.79 -12.59 14.22
N ILE A 112 17.51 -11.47 14.15
CA ILE A 112 16.96 -10.17 13.77
C ILE A 112 16.46 -10.23 12.32
N THR A 113 17.30 -10.66 11.38
CA THR A 113 16.93 -10.80 9.96
C THR A 113 15.69 -11.67 9.74
N CYS A 114 15.61 -12.82 10.42
CA CYS A 114 14.43 -13.69 10.35
C CYS A 114 13.18 -13.01 10.92
N SER A 115 13.32 -12.28 12.04
CA SER A 115 12.24 -11.52 12.65
C SER A 115 11.73 -10.40 11.74
N THR A 116 12.63 -9.65 11.08
CA THR A 116 12.25 -8.62 10.11
C THR A 116 11.46 -9.21 8.95
N LEU A 117 11.94 -10.32 8.39
CA LEU A 117 11.26 -11.00 7.28
C LEU A 117 9.85 -11.46 7.69
N LEU A 118 9.72 -12.08 8.87
CA LEU A 118 8.43 -12.52 9.39
C LEU A 118 7.47 -11.34 9.59
N ARG A 119 7.94 -10.20 10.14
CA ARG A 119 7.13 -9.00 10.30
C ARG A 119 6.66 -8.40 8.97
N LEU A 120 7.51 -8.40 7.95
CA LEU A 120 7.13 -7.95 6.61
C LEU A 120 6.05 -8.86 6.01
N MET A 121 6.23 -10.18 6.09
CA MET A 121 5.25 -11.15 5.59
C MET A 121 3.92 -11.04 6.33
N ASP A 122 3.96 -10.91 7.66
CA ASP A 122 2.78 -10.71 8.50
C ASP A 122 2.05 -9.40 8.15
N GLY A 123 2.80 -8.31 7.97
CA GLY A 123 2.23 -7.03 7.57
C GLY A 123 1.53 -7.06 6.21
N VAL A 124 2.14 -7.71 5.20
CA VAL A 124 1.51 -7.90 3.88
C VAL A 124 0.24 -8.74 4.00
N TYR A 125 0.32 -9.88 4.70
CA TYR A 125 -0.83 -10.77 4.88
C TYR A 125 -1.99 -10.11 5.64
N CYS A 126 -1.69 -9.48 6.77
CA CYS A 126 -2.70 -8.78 7.57
C CYS A 126 -3.34 -7.63 6.80
N LEU A 127 -2.56 -6.88 6.02
CA LEU A 127 -3.10 -5.82 5.18
C LEU A 127 -4.05 -6.37 4.10
N ASP A 128 -3.70 -7.48 3.47
CA ASP A 128 -4.56 -8.13 2.47
C ASP A 128 -5.89 -8.63 3.10
N VAL A 129 -5.82 -9.25 4.28
CA VAL A 129 -7.03 -9.65 5.03
C VAL A 129 -7.90 -8.44 5.35
N LEU A 130 -7.31 -7.34 5.82
CA LEU A 130 -8.05 -6.11 6.12
C LEU A 130 -8.65 -5.48 4.86
N ARG A 131 -7.90 -5.44 3.76
CA ARG A 131 -8.34 -4.96 2.44
C ARG A 131 -9.59 -5.70 1.98
N GLN A 132 -9.58 -7.03 2.02
CA GLN A 132 -10.72 -7.87 1.64
C GLN A 132 -11.92 -7.67 2.59
N ALA A 133 -11.68 -7.54 3.90
CA ALA A 133 -12.75 -7.32 4.87
C ALA A 133 -13.38 -5.92 4.78
N LYS A 134 -12.64 -4.92 4.28
CA LYS A 134 -13.03 -3.50 4.30
C LYS A 134 -13.68 -3.04 3.00
N VAL A 135 -14.84 -3.63 2.70
CA VAL A 135 -15.72 -3.24 1.58
C VAL A 135 -16.05 -1.73 1.57
N SER A 136 -16.01 -1.07 2.74
CA SER A 136 -16.20 0.38 2.85
C SER A 136 -15.15 1.18 2.05
N ALA A 137 -13.88 0.76 2.05
CA ALA A 137 -12.84 1.45 1.29
C ALA A 137 -13.06 1.30 -0.22
N THR A 138 -13.44 0.09 -0.67
CA THR A 138 -13.79 -0.16 -2.09
C THR A 138 -14.99 0.68 -2.52
N ASN A 139 -16.05 0.74 -1.71
CA ASN A 139 -17.24 1.54 -2.02
C ASN A 139 -16.93 3.04 -2.11
N ASP A 140 -16.12 3.54 -1.19
CA ASP A 140 -15.69 4.94 -1.17
C ASP A 140 -14.79 5.25 -2.36
N PHE A 141 -13.92 4.33 -2.78
CA PHE A 141 -13.14 4.46 -4.00
C PHE A 141 -14.02 4.52 -5.26
N VAL A 142 -15.05 3.69 -5.35
CA VAL A 142 -16.03 3.76 -6.46
C VAL A 142 -16.77 5.10 -6.45
N ALA A 143 -17.17 5.59 -5.27
CA ALA A 143 -17.81 6.90 -5.12
C ALA A 143 -16.87 8.03 -5.53
N TYR A 144 -15.59 7.95 -5.17
CA TYR A 144 -14.55 8.90 -5.55
C TYR A 144 -14.37 8.96 -7.07
N ARG A 145 -14.23 7.81 -7.75
CA ARG A 145 -14.14 7.74 -9.23
C ARG A 145 -15.38 8.28 -9.92
N ARG A 146 -16.56 8.09 -9.35
CA ARG A 146 -17.80 8.70 -9.86
C ARG A 146 -17.78 10.22 -9.69
N ALA A 147 -17.34 10.71 -8.53
CA ALA A 147 -17.27 12.13 -8.24
C ALA A 147 -16.24 12.86 -9.13
N LEU A 148 -15.12 12.22 -9.47
CA LEU A 148 -14.14 12.78 -10.43
C LEU A 148 -14.79 13.09 -11.78
N ARG A 149 -15.60 12.16 -12.30
CA ARG A 149 -16.34 12.36 -13.56
C ARG A 149 -17.45 13.40 -13.45
N GLY A 150 -18.08 13.49 -12.29
CA GLY A 150 -19.23 14.38 -12.06
C GLY A 150 -18.85 15.82 -11.69
N ALA A 151 -17.64 16.06 -11.22
CA ALA A 151 -17.19 17.38 -10.77
C ALA A 151 -16.66 18.28 -11.91
N GLY A 152 -16.48 17.74 -13.12
CA GLY A 152 -15.97 18.48 -14.28
C GLY A 152 -14.54 19.02 -14.08
N VAL A 153 -13.75 18.37 -13.21
CA VAL A 153 -12.37 18.75 -12.91
C VAL A 153 -11.42 17.84 -13.69
N GLU A 154 -10.44 18.44 -14.38
CA GLU A 154 -9.38 17.67 -15.03
C GLU A 154 -8.53 16.92 -13.99
N PRO A 155 -8.25 15.62 -14.18
CA PRO A 155 -7.42 14.86 -13.26
C PRO A 155 -6.01 15.44 -13.18
N THR A 156 -5.49 15.61 -11.97
CA THR A 156 -4.06 15.87 -11.76
C THR A 156 -3.28 14.55 -11.81
N GLU A 157 -1.97 14.62 -12.07
CA GLU A 157 -1.08 13.44 -12.04
C GLU A 157 -1.20 12.64 -10.73
N GLU A 158 -1.30 13.34 -9.58
CA GLU A 158 -1.56 12.70 -8.28
C GLU A 158 -2.86 11.89 -8.26
N VAL A 159 -3.93 12.42 -8.87
CA VAL A 159 -5.24 11.75 -8.91
C VAL A 159 -5.15 10.52 -9.79
N GLU A 160 -4.41 10.58 -10.90
CA GLU A 160 -4.20 9.44 -11.77
C GLU A 160 -3.40 8.33 -11.09
N ASP A 161 -2.33 8.66 -10.36
CA ASP A 161 -1.57 7.68 -9.55
C ASP A 161 -2.45 7.04 -8.47
N ILE A 162 -3.24 7.84 -7.75
CA ILE A 162 -4.17 7.32 -6.74
C ILE A 162 -5.18 6.38 -7.39
N VAL A 163 -5.80 6.77 -8.51
CA VAL A 163 -6.81 5.96 -9.19
C VAL A 163 -6.22 4.66 -9.71
N SER A 164 -5.05 4.72 -10.35
CA SER A 164 -4.37 3.54 -10.89
C SER A 164 -3.99 2.56 -9.78
N GLY A 165 -3.27 3.05 -8.75
CA GLY A 165 -2.81 2.20 -7.65
C GLY A 165 -3.95 1.60 -6.83
N LEU A 166 -5.01 2.37 -6.58
CA LEU A 166 -6.17 1.85 -5.84
C LEU A 166 -7.08 0.97 -6.69
N GLN A 167 -7.10 1.12 -8.01
CA GLN A 167 -7.82 0.19 -8.89
C GLN A 167 -7.20 -1.20 -8.83
N GLU A 168 -5.87 -1.28 -8.88
CA GLU A 168 -5.18 -2.56 -8.69
C GLU A 168 -5.43 -3.10 -7.28
N PHE A 169 -5.21 -2.26 -6.26
CA PHE A 169 -5.26 -2.70 -4.86
C PHE A 169 -6.65 -3.03 -4.34
N LEU A 170 -7.71 -2.28 -4.65
CA LEU A 170 -9.03 -2.49 -4.03
C LEU A 170 -10.00 -3.31 -4.89
N VAL A 171 -9.69 -3.50 -6.17
CA VAL A 171 -10.63 -4.09 -7.14
C VAL A 171 -10.05 -5.29 -7.88
N SER A 172 -8.79 -5.21 -8.32
CA SER A 172 -8.18 -6.24 -9.17
C SER A 172 -7.29 -7.24 -8.42
N GLY A 173 -6.72 -6.84 -7.28
CA GLY A 173 -5.83 -7.65 -6.46
C GLY A 173 -6.55 -8.60 -5.52
#